data_AF-A0AAD8E5H8-F1
#
_entry.id   AF-A0AAD8E5H8-F1
#
_cell.length_a   1.000
_cell.length_b   1.000
_cell.length_c   1.000
_cell.angle_alpha   90.00
_cell.angle_beta   90.00
_cell.angle_gamma   90.00
#
_symmetry.space_group_name_H-M   'P 1'
#
loop_
_entity.id
_entity.type
_entity.pdbx_description
1 polymer ?
#
loop_
_entity_poly.entity_id
_entity_poly.type
_entity_poly.pdbx_seq_one_letter_code
_entity_poly.pdbx_strand_id
1 'polypeptide(L)'
;MDHSPDLINQVLGEGSVVSQLTRLLYLSIQDTKLVSIARHNIPQSVVRLNIAYNPLRCDCKLAWIVAKHKEPKGYLQDMPHTTCSTPEKYDEQELYNVVNPATCPPTSDGMFEQDIINISNSTMEEQGMKTSDHTLLYIILGSCLAVLLVIGIILAVVLTVMKKKRKHHITPAEGDTPMEQQQQIKQSSSKDMLIKK
;
A
#
# COMPACT_ATOMS: atom_id res chain seq x y z
N MET A 1 -39.96 -14.19 23.70
CA MET A 1 -38.61 -14.06 24.29
C MET A 1 -37.68 -13.80 23.14
N ASP A 2 -37.16 -12.59 23.03
CA ASP A 2 -36.49 -12.12 21.81
C ASP A 2 -35.15 -11.48 22.19
N HIS A 3 -34.15 -12.31 22.49
CA HIS A 3 -32.80 -11.90 22.94
C HIS A 3 -31.92 -11.34 21.80
N SER A 4 -32.51 -11.09 20.62
CA SER A 4 -31.83 -10.56 19.43
C SER A 4 -31.01 -9.27 19.64
N PRO A 5 -31.49 -8.22 20.37
CA PRO A 5 -30.73 -6.97 20.50
C PRO A 5 -29.44 -7.09 21.34
N ASP A 6 -29.27 -8.14 22.16
CA ASP A 6 -28.00 -8.38 22.84
C ASP A 6 -26.94 -8.97 21.90
N LEU A 7 -27.36 -9.74 20.89
CA LEU A 7 -26.43 -10.44 20.01
C LEU A 7 -25.64 -9.46 19.14
N ILE A 8 -26.27 -8.40 18.63
CA ILE A 8 -25.59 -7.39 17.80
C ILE A 8 -24.54 -6.62 18.61
N ASN A 9 -24.82 -6.33 19.89
CA ASN A 9 -23.88 -5.68 20.81
C ASN A 9 -22.72 -6.59 21.22
N GLN A 10 -22.90 -7.92 21.24
CA GLN A 10 -21.80 -8.88 21.44
C GLN A 10 -20.96 -9.06 20.17
N VAL A 11 -21.60 -9.11 19.00
CA VAL A 11 -20.95 -9.36 17.70
C VAL A 11 -20.23 -8.12 17.15
N LEU A 12 -20.72 -6.91 17.47
CA LEU A 12 -20.15 -5.62 17.03
C LEU A 12 -19.77 -4.71 18.21
N GLY A 13 -19.64 -5.26 19.42
CA GLY A 13 -19.13 -4.52 20.57
C GLY A 13 -17.66 -4.11 20.40
N GLU A 14 -17.20 -3.17 21.23
CA GLU A 14 -15.78 -2.84 21.33
C GLU A 14 -14.96 -4.09 21.69
N GLY A 15 -13.86 -4.32 20.96
CA GLY A 15 -13.02 -5.52 21.14
C GLY A 15 -13.61 -6.82 20.58
N SER A 16 -14.82 -6.82 20.02
CA SER A 16 -15.45 -8.05 19.51
C SER A 16 -14.64 -8.72 18.41
N VAL A 17 -14.72 -10.06 18.32
CA VAL A 17 -13.96 -10.89 17.37
C VAL A 17 -14.18 -10.45 15.92
N VAL A 18 -15.37 -9.95 15.57
CA VAL A 18 -15.65 -9.45 14.20
C VAL A 18 -14.76 -8.27 13.84
N SER A 19 -14.56 -7.30 14.75
CA SER A 19 -13.69 -6.13 14.50
C SER A 19 -12.23 -6.51 14.16
N GLN A 20 -11.79 -7.70 14.59
CA GLN A 20 -10.43 -8.21 14.39
C GLN A 20 -10.27 -9.02 13.08
N LEU A 21 -11.34 -9.24 12.30
CA LEU A 21 -11.29 -10.01 11.07
C LEU A 21 -10.60 -9.23 9.94
N THR A 22 -9.41 -9.68 9.53
CA THR A 22 -8.58 -9.00 8.52
C THR A 22 -8.94 -9.30 7.06
N ARG A 23 -9.89 -10.22 6.81
CA ARG A 23 -10.26 -10.70 5.47
C ARG A 23 -11.77 -10.66 5.19
N LEU A 24 -12.58 -10.08 6.08
CA LEU A 24 -14.01 -9.94 5.89
C LEU A 24 -14.28 -8.77 4.92
N LEU A 25 -14.67 -9.08 3.69
CA LEU A 25 -14.89 -8.07 2.64
C LEU A 25 -16.33 -7.53 2.60
N TYR A 26 -17.30 -8.37 2.95
CA TYR A 26 -18.72 -8.03 2.98
C TYR A 26 -19.29 -8.35 4.35
N LEU A 27 -20.01 -7.40 4.95
CA LEU A 27 -20.75 -7.59 6.18
C LEU A 27 -22.21 -7.20 5.94
N SER A 28 -23.13 -8.08 6.31
CA SER A 28 -24.57 -7.85 6.28
C SER A 28 -25.13 -8.08 7.68
N ILE A 29 -25.78 -7.05 8.23
CA ILE A 29 -26.42 -7.03 9.56
C ILE A 29 -27.82 -6.41 9.45
N GLN A 30 -28.50 -6.71 8.33
CA GLN A 30 -29.88 -6.34 8.07
C GLN A 30 -30.84 -6.94 9.10
N ASP A 31 -31.90 -6.20 9.45
CA ASP A 31 -32.94 -6.65 10.38
C ASP A 31 -32.38 -7.21 11.72
N THR A 32 -31.35 -6.55 12.26
CA THR A 32 -30.73 -6.91 13.56
C THR A 32 -31.11 -5.96 14.69
N LYS A 33 -32.09 -5.07 14.46
CA LYS A 33 -32.50 -3.99 15.36
C LYS A 33 -31.36 -3.01 15.70
N LEU A 34 -30.40 -2.86 14.79
CA LEU A 34 -29.26 -1.95 14.92
C LEU A 34 -29.74 -0.49 15.00
N VAL A 35 -29.33 0.24 16.03
CA VAL A 35 -29.67 1.67 16.18
C VAL A 35 -28.51 2.56 15.73
N SER A 36 -27.27 2.21 16.05
CA SER A 36 -26.08 2.97 15.65
C SER A 36 -24.85 2.05 15.64
N ILE A 37 -23.78 2.46 14.98
CA ILE A 37 -22.53 1.70 14.90
C ILE A 37 -21.33 2.64 14.69
N ALA A 38 -20.28 2.48 15.50
CA ALA A 38 -19.05 3.25 15.37
C ALA A 38 -18.09 2.58 14.38
N ARG A 39 -17.21 3.37 13.75
CA ARG A 39 -16.27 2.87 12.73
C ARG A 39 -15.36 1.76 13.27
N HIS A 40 -14.93 1.86 14.53
CA HIS A 40 -14.02 0.89 15.16
C HIS A 40 -14.67 -0.48 15.43
N ASN A 41 -16.00 -0.59 15.43
CA ASN A 41 -16.70 -1.87 15.55
C ASN A 41 -16.65 -2.69 14.26
N ILE A 42 -16.36 -2.03 13.13
CA ILE A 42 -16.33 -2.62 11.80
C ILE A 42 -14.88 -2.98 11.41
N PRO A 43 -14.59 -4.25 11.06
CA PRO A 43 -13.26 -4.63 10.59
C PRO A 43 -12.85 -3.83 9.35
N GLN A 44 -11.62 -3.34 9.35
CA GLN A 44 -11.10 -2.44 8.29
C GLN A 44 -11.13 -3.05 6.88
N SER A 45 -11.11 -4.39 6.76
CA SER A 45 -11.20 -5.09 5.49
C SER A 45 -12.57 -4.99 4.81
N VAL A 46 -13.62 -4.54 5.51
CA VAL A 46 -14.97 -4.46 4.95
C VAL A 46 -15.04 -3.34 3.91
N VAL A 47 -15.35 -3.74 2.68
CA VAL A 47 -15.51 -2.88 1.50
C VAL A 47 -16.97 -2.74 1.07
N ARG A 48 -17.87 -3.59 1.58
CA ARG A 48 -19.33 -3.46 1.40
C ARG A 48 -20.05 -3.74 2.71
N LEU A 49 -20.98 -2.87 3.09
CA LEU A 49 -21.76 -2.97 4.32
C LEU A 49 -23.25 -2.96 3.97
N ASN A 50 -24.03 -3.87 4.56
CA ASN A 50 -25.48 -3.84 4.47
C ASN A 50 -26.10 -3.73 5.87
N ILE A 51 -26.82 -2.64 6.10
CA ILE A 51 -27.50 -2.28 7.36
C ILE A 51 -28.99 -1.97 7.12
N ALA A 52 -29.55 -2.37 5.97
CA ALA A 52 -30.95 -2.15 5.63
C ALA A 52 -31.92 -2.77 6.67
N TYR A 53 -33.15 -2.26 6.72
CA TYR A 53 -34.22 -2.73 7.61
C TYR A 53 -33.85 -2.66 9.11
N ASN A 54 -33.10 -1.65 9.51
CA ASN A 54 -32.74 -1.40 10.91
C ASN A 54 -33.30 -0.05 11.39
N PRO A 55 -33.66 0.08 12.68
CA PRO A 55 -34.20 1.32 13.26
C PRO A 55 -33.08 2.35 13.52
N LEU A 56 -32.45 2.84 12.45
CA LEU A 56 -31.25 3.67 12.54
C LEU A 56 -31.52 5.02 13.21
N ARG A 57 -30.61 5.42 14.08
CA ARG A 57 -30.48 6.78 14.61
C ARG A 57 -29.58 7.59 13.68
N CYS A 58 -30.19 8.42 12.86
CA CYS A 58 -29.52 9.28 11.91
C CYS A 58 -28.99 10.55 12.61
N ASP A 59 -27.86 10.37 13.29
CA ASP A 59 -27.03 11.44 13.84
C ASP A 59 -25.58 11.33 13.33
N CYS A 60 -24.70 12.21 13.83
CA CYS A 60 -23.30 12.25 13.41
C CYS A 60 -22.49 10.99 13.71
N LYS A 61 -22.95 10.06 14.58
CA LYS A 61 -22.26 8.78 14.79
C LYS A 61 -22.33 7.88 13.56
N LEU A 62 -23.31 8.07 12.66
CA LEU A 62 -23.39 7.37 11.37
C LEU A 62 -22.73 8.13 10.20
N ALA A 63 -22.20 9.34 10.43
CA ALA A 63 -21.61 10.16 9.37
C ALA A 63 -20.43 9.47 8.66
N TRP A 64 -19.66 8.64 9.37
CA TRP A 64 -18.55 7.89 8.78
C TRP A 64 -19.00 6.92 7.68
N ILE A 65 -20.23 6.39 7.76
CA ILE A 65 -20.80 5.47 6.77
C ILE A 65 -21.13 6.23 5.49
N VAL A 66 -21.78 7.40 5.62
CA VAL A 66 -22.10 8.27 4.49
C VAL A 66 -20.83 8.81 3.84
N ALA A 67 -19.82 9.19 4.64
CA ALA A 67 -18.52 9.60 4.12
C ALA A 67 -17.84 8.48 3.30
N LYS A 68 -17.82 7.24 3.82
CA LYS A 68 -17.24 6.08 3.13
C LYS A 68 -18.05 5.66 1.89
N HIS A 69 -19.38 5.84 1.89
CA HIS A 69 -20.21 5.56 0.70
C HIS A 69 -19.99 6.57 -0.44
N LYS A 70 -19.51 7.80 -0.16
CA LYS A 70 -19.15 8.79 -1.20
C LYS A 70 -17.89 8.43 -1.99
N GLU A 71 -17.13 7.40 -1.58
CA GLU A 71 -15.99 6.90 -2.35
C GLU A 71 -16.46 6.26 -3.68
N PRO A 72 -15.65 6.27 -4.77
CA PRO A 72 -16.07 5.82 -6.10
C PRO A 72 -16.56 4.37 -6.23
N LYS A 73 -16.30 3.52 -5.22
CA LYS A 73 -16.74 2.11 -5.18
C LYS A 73 -18.09 1.91 -4.48
N GLY A 74 -18.61 2.95 -3.83
CA GLY A 74 -19.70 2.83 -2.86
C GLY A 74 -19.29 2.04 -1.62
N TYR A 75 -20.18 2.01 -0.62
CA TYR A 75 -19.98 1.24 0.61
C TYR A 75 -21.26 0.54 1.08
N LEU A 76 -22.28 1.33 1.43
CA LEU A 76 -23.64 0.82 1.68
C LEU A 76 -24.20 0.03 0.50
N GLN A 77 -24.84 -1.09 0.80
CA GLN A 77 -25.73 -1.86 -0.06
C GLN A 77 -27.19 -1.64 0.38
N ASP A 78 -28.16 -1.92 -0.50
CA ASP A 78 -29.60 -1.72 -0.25
C ASP A 78 -29.95 -0.35 0.34
N MET A 79 -29.39 0.70 -0.27
CA MET A 79 -29.57 2.09 0.16
C MET A 79 -31.05 2.53 0.31
N PRO A 80 -32.00 2.16 -0.59
CA PRO A 80 -33.42 2.52 -0.44
C PRO A 80 -34.09 1.94 0.82
N HIS A 81 -33.51 0.91 1.42
CA HIS A 81 -33.98 0.29 2.65
C HIS A 81 -33.07 0.61 3.86
N THR A 82 -32.08 1.47 3.67
CA THR A 82 -31.19 2.00 4.71
C THR A 82 -31.74 3.35 5.18
N THR A 83 -32.89 3.30 5.86
CA THR A 83 -33.66 4.47 6.29
C THR A 83 -33.46 4.79 7.77
N CYS A 84 -33.77 6.03 8.12
CA CYS A 84 -33.77 6.54 9.48
C CYS A 84 -35.07 6.16 10.21
N SER A 85 -34.97 5.86 11.49
CA SER A 85 -36.13 5.73 12.40
C SER A 85 -36.11 6.80 13.51
N THR A 86 -34.92 7.33 13.84
CA THR A 86 -34.80 8.47 14.77
C THR A 86 -33.78 9.51 14.30
N PRO A 87 -33.97 10.80 14.61
CA PRO A 87 -35.16 11.40 15.24
C PRO A 87 -36.39 11.41 14.29
N GLU A 88 -37.59 11.45 14.86
CA GLU A 88 -38.91 11.36 14.18
C GLU A 88 -39.04 12.26 12.93
N LYS A 89 -38.44 13.45 12.94
CA LYS A 89 -38.39 14.37 11.79
C LYS A 89 -37.86 13.72 10.50
N TYR A 90 -37.01 12.71 10.64
CA TYR A 90 -36.34 12.01 9.54
C TYR A 90 -36.86 10.58 9.35
N ASP A 91 -37.95 10.18 10.02
CA ASP A 91 -38.49 8.82 9.92
C ASP A 91 -38.77 8.44 8.46
N GLU A 92 -38.49 7.17 8.12
CA GLU A 92 -38.51 6.57 6.78
C GLU A 92 -37.57 7.21 5.73
N GLN A 93 -36.84 8.29 6.01
CA GLN A 93 -35.93 8.93 5.04
C GLN A 93 -34.60 8.17 4.92
N GLU A 94 -34.04 8.07 3.72
CA GLU A 94 -32.75 7.40 3.48
C GLU A 94 -31.60 8.08 4.25
N LEU A 95 -30.77 7.28 4.94
CA LEU A 95 -29.62 7.73 5.74
C LEU A 95 -28.70 8.69 4.97
N TYR A 96 -28.46 8.41 3.68
CA TYR A 96 -27.59 9.19 2.81
C TYR A 96 -28.07 10.63 2.58
N ASN A 97 -29.39 10.86 2.60
CA ASN A 97 -30.00 12.17 2.37
C ASN A 97 -30.14 12.98 3.67
N VAL A 98 -30.10 12.31 4.83
CA VAL A 98 -30.28 12.93 6.16
C VAL A 98 -28.96 13.31 6.82
N VAL A 99 -27.97 12.41 6.82
CA VAL A 99 -26.72 12.60 7.58
C VAL A 99 -25.64 13.18 6.67
N ASN A 100 -25.26 14.44 6.89
CA ASN A 100 -24.17 15.09 6.17
C ASN A 100 -22.86 15.10 6.98
N PRO A 101 -21.79 14.40 6.53
CA PRO A 101 -20.50 14.40 7.23
C PRO A 101 -19.85 15.78 7.35
N ALA A 102 -20.08 16.69 6.39
CA ALA A 102 -19.46 18.02 6.39
C ALA A 102 -20.00 18.95 7.49
N THR A 103 -21.16 18.63 8.08
CA THR A 103 -21.76 19.40 9.19
C THR A 103 -21.54 18.76 10.56
N CYS A 104 -20.83 17.64 10.63
CA CYS A 104 -20.63 16.89 11.87
C CYS A 104 -19.35 17.29 12.62
N PRO A 105 -19.35 17.27 13.97
CA PRO A 105 -18.14 17.53 14.74
C PRO A 105 -17.03 16.52 14.42
N PRO A 106 -15.76 16.95 14.36
CA PRO A 106 -14.64 16.07 13.98
C PRO A 106 -14.46 14.86 14.91
N THR A 107 -14.87 14.98 16.18
CA THR A 107 -14.69 13.96 17.22
C THR A 107 -15.86 12.97 17.36
N SER A 108 -16.76 12.85 16.37
CA SER A 108 -17.95 12.00 16.48
C SER A 108 -17.67 10.51 16.24
N ASP A 109 -16.97 9.86 17.17
CA ASP A 109 -16.75 8.39 17.39
C ASP A 109 -16.38 7.50 16.18
N GLY A 110 -16.20 8.06 14.98
CA GLY A 110 -16.10 7.29 13.73
C GLY A 110 -15.41 7.98 12.57
N MET A 111 -14.99 9.25 12.70
CA MET A 111 -13.98 9.86 11.84
C MET A 111 -12.63 9.76 12.57
N PHE A 112 -11.70 8.98 12.04
CA PHE A 112 -10.32 9.07 12.52
C PHE A 112 -9.70 10.36 12.00
N GLU A 113 -8.72 10.91 12.72
CA GLU A 113 -8.08 12.20 12.41
C GLU A 113 -7.52 12.28 10.97
N GLN A 114 -7.19 11.13 10.37
CA GLN A 114 -6.75 11.01 8.97
C GLN A 114 -7.87 11.14 7.93
N ASP A 115 -9.13 10.77 8.27
CA ASP A 115 -10.29 10.98 7.40
C ASP A 115 -10.64 12.48 7.29
N ILE A 116 -10.44 13.24 8.37
CA ILE A 116 -10.83 14.64 8.48
C ILE A 116 -10.03 15.52 7.52
N ILE A 117 -8.72 15.26 7.42
CA ILE A 117 -7.79 15.96 6.52
C ILE A 117 -8.23 15.80 5.04
N ASN A 118 -8.89 14.70 4.68
CA ASN A 118 -9.38 14.49 3.32
C ASN A 118 -10.73 15.19 3.04
N ILE A 119 -11.52 15.50 4.07
CA ILE A 119 -12.81 16.21 3.92
C ILE A 119 -12.58 17.72 3.79
N SER A 120 -11.64 18.29 4.55
CA SER A 120 -11.28 19.72 4.49
C SER A 120 -10.63 20.14 3.17
N ASN A 121 -10.02 19.20 2.44
CA ASN A 121 -9.20 19.51 1.25
C ASN A 121 -10.00 19.52 -0.07
N SER A 122 -11.33 19.66 0.00
CA SER A 122 -12.18 19.81 -1.19
C SER A 122 -12.19 21.24 -1.77
N THR A 123 -11.45 22.18 -1.16
CA THR A 123 -11.23 23.55 -1.67
C THR A 123 -9.74 23.90 -1.78
N MET A 124 -9.24 23.78 -3.00
CA MET A 124 -7.95 24.28 -3.52
C MET A 124 -6.64 23.65 -3.01
N GLU A 125 -5.64 23.76 -3.89
CA GLU A 125 -4.35 23.09 -3.97
C GLU A 125 -3.41 23.28 -2.75
N GLU A 126 -2.74 22.21 -2.31
CA GLU A 126 -1.26 22.14 -2.37
C GLU A 126 -0.75 20.68 -2.29
N GLN A 127 0.54 20.48 -2.57
CA GLN A 127 1.17 19.18 -2.80
C GLN A 127 1.46 18.41 -1.51
N GLY A 128 1.19 17.11 -1.50
CA GLY A 128 1.49 16.23 -0.37
C GLY A 128 1.30 14.76 -0.69
N MET A 129 2.19 14.17 -1.49
CA MET A 129 2.09 12.77 -1.93
C MET A 129 2.30 11.79 -0.75
N LYS A 130 1.21 11.47 -0.04
CA LYS A 130 1.13 10.33 0.88
C LYS A 130 0.74 9.07 0.10
N THR A 131 1.72 8.37 -0.44
CA THR A 131 1.57 7.01 -0.99
C THR A 131 2.32 6.01 -0.12
N SER A 132 1.63 4.91 0.22
CA SER A 132 2.04 3.98 1.28
C SER A 132 3.30 3.16 0.95
N ASP A 133 4.35 3.41 1.74
CA ASP A 133 5.39 2.52 2.32
C ASP A 133 6.14 1.44 1.51
N HIS A 134 5.79 1.15 0.26
CA HIS A 134 6.59 0.26 -0.60
C HIS A 134 7.21 0.96 -1.81
N THR A 135 6.48 1.87 -2.47
CA THR A 135 7.01 2.60 -3.62
C THR A 135 8.21 3.47 -3.25
N LEU A 136 8.18 4.14 -2.09
CA LEU A 136 9.30 4.92 -1.57
C LEU A 136 10.55 4.04 -1.32
N LEU A 137 10.35 2.86 -0.73
CA LEU A 137 11.43 1.91 -0.44
C LEU A 137 12.12 1.43 -1.73
N TYR A 138 11.36 1.12 -2.80
CA TYR A 138 11.92 0.78 -4.09
C TYR A 138 12.68 1.94 -4.76
N ILE A 139 12.21 3.19 -4.60
CA ILE A 139 12.91 4.38 -5.11
C ILE A 139 14.24 4.61 -4.37
N ILE A 140 14.26 4.44 -3.04
CA ILE A 140 15.48 4.56 -2.23
C ILE A 140 16.47 3.43 -2.57
N LEU A 141 16.01 2.17 -2.65
CA LEU A 141 16.86 1.04 -3.05
C LEU A 141 17.42 1.21 -4.47
N GLY A 142 16.59 1.64 -5.42
CA GLY A 142 17.01 1.87 -6.81
C GLY A 142 18.05 2.99 -6.95
N SER A 143 17.84 4.11 -6.25
CA SER A 143 18.80 5.23 -6.25
C SER A 143 20.12 4.86 -5.57
N CYS A 144 20.10 4.15 -4.43
CA CYS A 144 21.31 3.62 -3.79
C CYS A 144 22.10 2.69 -4.71
N LEU A 145 21.44 1.75 -5.40
CA LEU A 145 22.10 0.85 -6.36
C LEU A 145 22.72 1.62 -7.54
N ALA A 146 22.01 2.61 -8.09
CA ALA A 146 22.54 3.43 -9.18
C ALA A 146 23.81 4.22 -8.76
N VAL A 147 23.81 4.81 -7.56
CA VAL A 147 24.97 5.52 -7.01
C VAL A 147 26.16 4.58 -6.81
N LEU A 148 25.94 3.38 -6.27
CA LEU A 148 27.00 2.38 -6.08
C LEU A 148 27.62 1.93 -7.41
N LEU A 149 26.81 1.74 -8.46
CA LEU A 149 27.30 1.42 -9.80
C LEU A 149 28.16 2.55 -10.39
N VAL A 150 27.73 3.81 -10.25
CA VAL A 150 28.50 4.98 -10.71
C VAL A 150 29.84 5.09 -9.98
N ILE A 151 29.85 4.92 -8.65
CA ILE A 151 31.09 4.91 -7.85
C ILE A 151 32.01 3.77 -8.30
N GLY A 152 31.48 2.56 -8.52
CA GLY A 152 32.24 1.41 -9.00
C GLY A 152 32.89 1.65 -10.37
N ILE A 153 32.18 2.27 -11.31
CA ILE A 153 32.71 2.65 -12.63
C ILE A 153 33.82 3.69 -12.48
N ILE A 154 33.62 4.74 -11.67
CA ILE A 154 34.64 5.77 -11.42
C ILE A 154 35.91 5.15 -10.83
N LEU A 155 35.78 4.28 -9.81
CA LEU A 155 36.91 3.58 -9.21
C LEU A 155 37.63 2.68 -10.22
N ALA A 156 36.91 1.97 -11.09
CA ALA A 156 37.51 1.16 -12.15
C ALA A 156 38.30 2.02 -13.17
N VAL A 157 37.77 3.19 -13.56
CA VAL A 157 38.47 4.15 -14.43
C VAL A 157 39.72 4.70 -13.74
N VAL A 158 39.62 5.11 -12.47
CA VAL A 158 40.78 5.61 -11.70
C VAL A 158 41.85 4.51 -11.56
N LEU A 159 41.47 3.29 -11.22
CA LEU A 159 42.40 2.16 -11.09
C LEU A 159 43.05 1.76 -12.41
N THR A 160 42.34 1.81 -13.53
CA THR A 160 42.92 1.55 -14.86
C THR A 160 43.88 2.66 -15.30
N VAL A 161 43.55 3.93 -15.04
CA VAL A 161 44.46 5.07 -15.26
C VAL A 161 45.70 4.98 -14.37
N MET A 162 45.57 4.67 -13.08
CA MET A 162 46.70 4.48 -12.18
C MET A 162 47.58 3.29 -12.57
N LYS A 163 46.99 2.16 -12.99
CA LYS A 163 47.74 1.00 -13.53
C LYS A 163 48.47 1.36 -14.84
N LYS A 164 47.85 2.16 -15.72
CA LYS A 164 48.50 2.66 -16.95
C LYS A 164 49.67 3.59 -16.62
N LYS A 165 49.52 4.49 -15.63
CA LYS A 165 50.58 5.41 -15.20
C LYS A 165 51.78 4.67 -14.57
N ARG A 166 51.56 3.58 -13.81
CA ARG A 166 52.66 2.73 -13.30
C ARG A 166 53.45 1.99 -14.39
N LYS A 167 52.83 1.66 -15.54
CA LYS A 167 53.52 0.96 -16.63
C LYS A 167 54.46 1.83 -17.46
N HIS A 168 54.36 3.16 -17.39
CA HIS A 168 55.22 4.09 -18.14
C HIS A 168 56.45 4.60 -17.36
N HIS A 169 56.70 4.10 -16.15
CA HIS A 169 57.84 4.52 -15.32
C HIS A 169 58.88 3.40 -15.10
N ILE A 170 58.92 2.40 -15.99
CA ILE A 170 59.98 1.39 -16.04
C ILE A 170 60.43 1.26 -17.50
N THR A 171 61.61 1.76 -17.80
CA THR A 171 62.37 1.54 -19.04
C THR A 171 63.83 1.36 -18.61
N PRO A 172 64.57 0.38 -19.16
CA PRO A 172 65.65 -0.28 -18.42
C PRO A 172 67.00 0.44 -18.53
N ALA A 173 67.89 0.14 -17.58
CA ALA A 173 69.31 0.38 -17.76
C ALA A 173 69.93 -0.71 -18.63
N GLU A 174 70.83 -0.28 -19.51
CA GLU A 174 71.51 -1.04 -20.57
C GLU A 174 72.68 -1.87 -20.01
N GLY A 175 73.07 -2.97 -20.68
CA GLY A 175 74.11 -3.88 -20.19
C GLY A 175 74.35 -5.14 -21.03
N ASP A 176 74.94 -4.93 -22.21
CA ASP A 176 75.86 -5.81 -22.96
C ASP A 176 75.48 -7.23 -23.47
N THR A 177 75.91 -7.45 -24.72
CA THR A 177 75.82 -8.62 -25.62
C THR A 177 77.02 -9.60 -25.44
N PRO A 178 77.31 -10.64 -26.29
CA PRO A 178 76.61 -11.25 -27.46
C PRO A 178 76.58 -12.83 -27.51
N MET A 179 75.99 -13.38 -28.60
CA MET A 179 76.24 -14.73 -29.21
C MET A 179 75.79 -16.00 -28.43
N GLU A 180 75.44 -17.16 -29.04
CA GLU A 180 75.49 -17.63 -30.44
C GLU A 180 74.42 -18.71 -30.78
N GLN A 181 74.16 -18.93 -32.09
CA GLN A 181 73.71 -20.16 -32.80
C GLN A 181 72.53 -21.03 -32.26
N GLN A 182 71.40 -21.09 -32.99
CA GLN A 182 71.00 -22.12 -34.00
C GLN A 182 70.26 -23.33 -33.39
N GLN A 183 69.28 -24.02 -33.99
CA GLN A 183 68.42 -23.96 -35.19
C GLN A 183 67.72 -25.35 -35.20
N GLN A 184 66.67 -25.54 -36.01
CA GLN A 184 66.03 -26.86 -36.34
C GLN A 184 65.04 -27.46 -35.31
N ILE A 185 64.04 -28.31 -35.65
CA ILE A 185 63.31 -28.59 -36.93
C ILE A 185 61.90 -29.16 -36.57
N LYS A 186 60.98 -29.06 -37.54
CA LYS A 186 59.66 -29.70 -37.74
C LYS A 186 59.22 -30.96 -36.94
N GLN A 187 57.87 -31.14 -36.94
CA GLN A 187 57.11 -32.42 -36.93
C GLN A 187 57.12 -33.21 -35.60
N SER A 188 56.14 -34.04 -35.21
CA SER A 188 54.73 -34.28 -35.58
C SER A 188 54.11 -35.20 -34.48
N SER A 189 52.91 -35.82 -34.51
CA SER A 189 51.83 -36.04 -35.48
C SER A 189 50.56 -36.54 -34.75
N SER A 190 49.37 -36.45 -35.37
CA SER A 190 48.22 -37.39 -35.18
C SER A 190 47.50 -37.40 -33.81
N LYS A 191 46.19 -37.71 -33.70
CA LYS A 191 45.15 -38.04 -34.70
C LYS A 191 43.73 -37.87 -34.13
N ASP A 192 42.79 -37.54 -35.03
CA ASP A 192 41.43 -38.07 -35.19
C ASP A 192 40.55 -38.36 -33.93
N MET A 193 39.45 -37.62 -33.70
CA MET A 193 38.15 -37.66 -34.42
C MET A 193 37.20 -38.74 -33.88
N LEU A 194 36.02 -38.34 -33.36
CA LEU A 194 34.75 -39.03 -33.64
C LEU A 194 33.52 -38.21 -33.23
N ILE A 195 32.43 -38.42 -33.98
CA ILE A 195 31.17 -37.67 -34.00
C ILE A 195 30.02 -38.64 -33.67
N LYS A 196 29.01 -38.18 -32.92
CA LYS A 196 27.55 -38.42 -33.09
C LYS A 196 26.82 -37.61 -32.01
N LYS A 197 25.89 -36.70 -32.33
CA LYS A 197 24.62 -36.84 -33.07
C LYS A 197 23.61 -37.69 -32.32
#